data_AF-A0A7R9SZQ0-F1
#
_entry.id   AF-A0A7R9SZQ0-F1
#
_cell.length_a   1.000
_cell.length_b   1.000
_cell.length_c   1.000
_cell.angle_alpha   90.00
_cell.angle_beta   90.00
_cell.angle_gamma   90.00
#
_symmetry.space_group_name_H-M   'P 1'
#
loop_
_entity.id
_entity.type
_entity.pdbx_description
1 polymer ?
#
loop_
_entity_poly.entity_id
_entity_poly.type
_entity_poly.pdbx_seq_one_letter_code
_entity_poly.pdbx_strand_id
1 'polypeptide(L)'
;VAPPPPGARRARARSLPKLYVPGDAMGGESAEAKAAKTLRRLFTFVAIRVVQSHLEGAGNDGGFAPQVTGRDGTCMCPDYDDLRRAMEGVPLGDGDEWLDAFFGTNPEVALRICACRETYMEEFDYARAKTLVEDMIRKGNAQLMKRHATRSFGLEGSGDERETS
;
A
#
# COMPACT_ATOMS: atom_id res chain seq x y z
N VAL A 1 40.56 37.13 17.62
CA VAL A 1 39.55 36.17 17.08
C VAL A 1 38.28 36.98 16.83
N ALA A 2 37.86 37.11 15.58
CA ALA A 2 36.67 37.89 15.22
C ALA A 2 35.38 37.09 15.53
N PRO A 3 34.28 37.75 15.95
CA PRO A 3 33.01 37.07 16.18
C PRO A 3 32.38 36.63 14.85
N PRO A 4 31.66 35.49 14.82
CA PRO A 4 31.02 34.99 13.61
C PRO A 4 29.83 35.87 13.19
N PRO A 5 29.50 35.93 11.88
CA PRO A 5 28.45 36.80 11.35
C PRO A 5 27.04 36.40 11.84
N PRO A 6 26.15 37.38 12.07
CA PRO A 6 24.78 37.15 12.51
C PRO A 6 23.94 36.63 11.34
N GLY A 7 23.71 35.33 11.29
CA GLY A 7 22.88 34.72 10.23
C GLY A 7 22.94 33.20 10.15
N ALA A 8 23.96 32.57 10.74
CA ALA A 8 24.02 31.11 10.86
C ALA A 8 23.12 30.61 12.00
N ARG A 9 21.80 30.81 11.87
CA ARG A 9 20.83 29.98 12.59
C ARG A 9 20.98 28.57 12.01
N ARG A 10 21.94 27.80 12.55
CA ARG A 10 21.97 26.34 12.40
C ARG A 10 20.54 25.89 12.67
N ALA A 11 19.86 25.36 11.65
CA ALA A 11 18.67 24.58 11.87
C ALA A 11 19.08 23.54 12.92
N ARG A 12 18.64 23.72 14.17
CA ARG A 12 18.87 22.72 15.21
C ARG A 12 18.28 21.46 14.61
N ALA A 13 19.13 20.49 14.27
CA ALA A 13 18.68 19.14 14.01
C ALA A 13 17.77 18.82 15.19
N ARG A 14 16.46 18.64 14.92
CA ARG A 14 15.48 18.31 15.95
C ARG A 14 15.81 16.90 16.39
N SER A 15 16.85 16.73 17.21
CA SER A 15 17.16 15.47 17.86
C SER A 15 16.12 15.32 18.95
N LEU A 16 15.02 14.64 18.62
CA LEU A 16 14.19 14.05 19.65
C LEU A 16 15.10 13.14 20.50
N PRO A 17 14.85 13.01 21.81
CA PRO A 17 15.47 11.95 22.60
C PRO A 17 15.34 10.62 21.85
N LYS A 18 16.30 9.68 22.03
CA LYS A 18 16.25 8.35 21.38
C LYS A 18 14.81 7.85 21.36
N LEU A 19 14.25 7.70 20.16
CA LEU A 19 12.85 7.32 19.99
C LEU A 19 12.67 5.94 20.63
N TYR A 20 12.06 5.91 21.81
CA TYR A 20 11.69 4.68 22.49
C TYR A 20 10.24 4.37 22.12
N VAL A 21 10.01 3.22 21.50
CA VAL A 21 8.67 2.68 21.27
C VAL A 21 8.32 1.84 22.50
N PRO A 22 7.33 2.24 23.33
CA PRO A 22 6.92 1.42 24.46
C PRO A 22 6.40 0.07 23.98
N GLY A 23 6.96 -1.03 24.48
CA GLY A 23 6.62 -2.39 24.01
C GLY A 23 5.16 -2.78 24.21
N ASP A 24 4.51 -2.22 25.23
CA ASP A 24 3.08 -2.40 25.51
C ASP A 24 2.17 -1.74 24.46
N ALA A 25 2.61 -0.61 23.88
CA ALA A 25 1.81 0.15 22.92
C ALA A 25 1.53 -0.63 21.63
N MET A 26 2.39 -1.60 21.29
CA MET A 26 2.30 -2.40 20.07
C MET A 26 1.90 -3.87 20.33
N GLY A 27 1.45 -4.20 21.54
CA GLY A 27 1.05 -5.56 21.89
C GLY A 27 2.21 -6.56 21.93
N GLY A 28 3.41 -6.10 22.30
CA GLY A 28 4.62 -6.92 22.40
C GLY A 28 5.38 -7.16 21.09
N GLU A 29 4.87 -6.68 19.96
CA GLU A 29 5.51 -6.80 18.65
C GLU A 29 6.22 -5.49 18.23
N SER A 30 7.29 -5.58 17.44
CA SER A 30 7.95 -4.39 16.89
C SER A 30 7.11 -3.74 15.79
N ALA A 31 7.26 -2.42 15.61
CA ALA A 31 6.57 -1.70 14.55
C ALA A 31 6.96 -2.24 13.16
N GLU A 32 8.21 -2.66 13.00
CA GLU A 32 8.75 -3.29 11.80
C GLU A 32 8.07 -4.62 11.49
N ALA A 33 7.83 -5.47 12.48
CA ALA A 33 7.13 -6.74 12.29
C ALA A 33 5.66 -6.52 11.90
N LYS A 34 5.00 -5.52 12.49
CA LYS A 34 3.65 -5.11 12.07
C LYS A 34 3.60 -4.57 10.63
N ALA A 35 4.62 -3.81 10.24
CA ALA A 35 4.78 -3.36 8.85
C ALA A 35 5.01 -4.54 7.90
N ALA A 36 5.85 -5.51 8.27
CA ALA A 36 6.10 -6.72 7.48
C ALA A 36 4.83 -7.56 7.28
N LYS A 37 3.99 -7.73 8.30
CA LYS A 37 2.67 -8.39 8.15
C LYS A 37 1.76 -7.67 7.16
N THR A 38 1.79 -6.34 7.16
CA THR A 38 1.03 -5.52 6.21
C THR A 38 1.57 -5.70 4.78
N LEU A 39 2.90 -5.77 4.61
CA LEU A 39 3.54 -6.04 3.33
C LEU A 39 3.22 -7.45 2.81
N ARG A 40 3.25 -8.48 3.66
CA ARG A 40 2.86 -9.85 3.27
C ARG A 40 1.44 -9.89 2.70
N ARG A 41 0.50 -9.24 3.39
CA ARG A 41 -0.89 -9.13 2.93
C ARG A 41 -0.97 -8.38 1.59
N LEU A 42 -0.23 -7.28 1.44
CA LEU A 42 -0.16 -6.52 0.18
C LEU A 42 0.40 -7.36 -0.96
N PHE A 43 1.52 -8.06 -0.77
CA PHE A 43 2.16 -8.87 -1.80
C PHE A 43 1.27 -10.04 -2.22
N THR A 44 0.55 -10.64 -1.27
CA THR A 44 -0.46 -11.66 -1.60
C THR A 44 -1.58 -11.08 -2.48
N PHE A 45 -2.09 -9.88 -2.16
CA PHE A 45 -3.08 -9.20 -3.00
C PHE A 45 -2.54 -8.89 -4.41
N VAL A 46 -1.31 -8.38 -4.52
CA VAL A 46 -0.70 -8.08 -5.82
C VAL A 46 -0.54 -9.36 -6.63
N ALA A 47 -0.04 -10.43 -6.02
CA ALA A 47 0.14 -11.72 -6.69
C ALA A 47 -1.19 -12.31 -7.19
N ILE A 48 -2.27 -12.22 -6.39
CA ILE A 48 -3.62 -12.60 -6.83
C ILE A 48 -4.01 -11.85 -8.11
N ARG A 49 -3.78 -10.52 -8.16
CA ARG A 49 -4.12 -9.70 -9.33
C ARG A 49 -3.25 -9.99 -10.55
N VAL A 50 -1.98 -10.30 -10.36
CA VAL A 50 -1.08 -10.71 -11.44
C VAL A 50 -1.49 -12.07 -12.01
N VAL A 51 -1.78 -13.06 -11.15
CA VAL A 51 -2.25 -14.37 -11.63
C VAL A 51 -3.63 -14.26 -12.29
N GLN A 52 -4.52 -13.44 -11.75
CA GLN A 52 -5.80 -13.12 -12.38
C GLN A 52 -5.59 -12.59 -13.80
N SER A 53 -4.70 -11.60 -13.99
CA SER A 53 -4.47 -11.04 -15.33
C SER A 53 -3.86 -12.06 -16.29
N HIS A 54 -2.97 -12.95 -15.83
CA HIS A 54 -2.46 -14.05 -16.63
C HIS A 54 -3.57 -15.02 -17.08
N LEU A 55 -4.54 -15.32 -16.19
CA LEU A 55 -5.71 -16.15 -16.54
C LEU A 55 -6.66 -15.43 -17.51
N GLU A 56 -6.73 -14.09 -17.43
CA GLU A 56 -7.45 -13.23 -18.38
C GLU A 56 -6.72 -13.06 -19.73
N GLY A 57 -5.51 -13.62 -19.88
CA GLY A 57 -4.74 -13.62 -21.12
C GLY A 57 -3.71 -12.49 -21.25
N ALA A 58 -3.47 -11.71 -20.20
CA ALA A 58 -2.38 -10.73 -20.18
C ALA A 58 -1.01 -11.43 -20.23
N GLY A 59 -0.11 -10.98 -21.12
CA GLY A 59 1.23 -11.57 -21.31
C GLY A 59 1.27 -12.72 -22.32
N ASN A 60 0.19 -12.95 -23.07
CA ASN A 60 0.19 -13.92 -24.15
C ASN A 60 0.50 -13.23 -25.49
N ASP A 61 1.71 -13.42 -26.01
CA ASP A 61 2.22 -12.83 -27.25
C ASP A 61 1.64 -13.51 -28.53
N GLY A 62 0.31 -13.62 -28.60
CA GLY A 62 -0.40 -14.17 -29.76
C GLY A 62 -0.68 -15.68 -29.73
N GLY A 63 -0.48 -16.36 -28.60
CA GLY A 63 -0.98 -17.72 -28.38
C GLY A 63 -2.46 -17.71 -28.00
N PHE A 64 -3.20 -18.78 -28.28
CA PHE A 64 -4.60 -18.95 -27.88
C PHE A 64 -4.74 -18.95 -26.34
N ALA A 65 -4.93 -17.79 -25.72
CA ALA A 65 -5.53 -17.75 -24.38
C ALA A 65 -7.00 -18.18 -24.55
N PRO A 66 -7.52 -19.10 -23.71
CA PRO A 66 -8.96 -19.37 -23.69
C PRO A 66 -9.70 -18.04 -23.47
N GLN A 67 -10.72 -17.76 -24.29
CA GLN A 67 -11.57 -16.61 -24.01
C GLN A 67 -12.23 -16.83 -22.64
N VAL A 68 -11.91 -16.00 -21.65
CA VAL A 68 -12.45 -16.15 -20.28
C VAL A 68 -13.97 -16.08 -20.30
N THR A 69 -14.54 -15.26 -21.18
CA THR A 69 -15.99 -15.16 -21.40
C THR A 69 -16.36 -15.79 -22.73
N GLY A 70 -17.26 -16.77 -22.69
CA GLY A 70 -17.91 -17.32 -23.88
C GLY A 70 -18.80 -16.29 -24.59
N ARG A 71 -19.22 -16.59 -25.82
CA ARG A 71 -20.14 -15.75 -26.60
C ARG A 71 -21.48 -15.51 -25.90
N ASP A 72 -21.88 -16.44 -25.04
CA ASP A 72 -23.07 -16.46 -24.20
C ASP A 72 -22.86 -15.79 -22.83
N GLY A 73 -21.67 -15.28 -22.55
CA GLY A 73 -21.33 -14.59 -21.29
C GLY A 73 -20.95 -15.51 -20.13
N THR A 74 -20.87 -16.83 -20.34
CA THR A 74 -20.41 -17.77 -19.30
C THR A 74 -18.89 -17.73 -19.14
N CYS A 75 -18.39 -18.01 -17.94
CA CYS A 75 -16.95 -18.20 -17.77
C CYS A 75 -16.52 -19.55 -18.37
N MET A 76 -15.54 -19.53 -19.28
CA MET A 76 -15.00 -20.72 -19.93
C MET A 76 -13.65 -21.17 -19.35
N CYS A 77 -13.17 -20.49 -18.31
CA CYS A 77 -11.92 -20.79 -17.62
C CYS A 77 -12.23 -21.14 -16.15
N PRO A 78 -12.30 -22.43 -15.79
CA PRO A 78 -12.61 -22.87 -14.42
C PRO A 78 -11.66 -22.26 -13.38
N ASP A 79 -10.35 -22.20 -13.69
CA ASP A 79 -9.34 -21.57 -12.84
C ASP A 79 -9.64 -20.11 -12.53
N TYR A 80 -10.09 -19.36 -13.55
CA TYR A 80 -10.48 -17.97 -13.39
C TYR A 80 -11.75 -17.85 -12.54
N ASP A 81 -12.76 -18.70 -12.78
CA ASP A 81 -14.01 -18.64 -12.03
C ASP A 81 -13.81 -19.00 -10.55
N ASP A 82 -12.99 -20.02 -10.26
CA ASP A 82 -12.60 -20.37 -8.88
C ASP A 82 -11.88 -19.21 -8.19
N LEU A 83 -10.88 -18.62 -8.86
CA LEU A 83 -10.15 -17.47 -8.33
C LEU A 83 -11.08 -16.28 -8.07
N ARG A 84 -11.94 -15.94 -9.04
CA ARG A 84 -12.90 -14.83 -8.93
C ARG A 84 -13.86 -15.05 -7.75
N ARG A 85 -14.42 -16.25 -7.61
CA ARG A 85 -15.31 -16.60 -6.50
C ARG A 85 -14.59 -16.51 -5.15
N ALA A 86 -13.33 -16.96 -5.08
CA ALA A 86 -12.54 -16.85 -3.85
C ALA A 86 -12.21 -15.39 -3.50
N MET A 87 -11.97 -14.53 -4.49
CA MET A 87 -11.76 -13.09 -4.27
C MET A 87 -13.02 -12.37 -3.76
N GLU A 88 -14.20 -12.84 -4.12
CA GLU A 88 -15.49 -12.30 -3.67
C GLU A 88 -15.92 -12.86 -2.30
N GLY A 89 -15.67 -14.16 -2.06
CA GLY A 89 -16.21 -14.90 -0.93
C GLY A 89 -15.27 -15.11 0.25
N VAL A 90 -13.96 -15.03 0.04
CA VAL A 90 -12.95 -15.27 1.09
C VAL A 90 -12.28 -13.95 1.48
N PRO A 91 -12.31 -13.56 2.76
CA PRO A 91 -11.60 -12.35 3.19
C PRO A 91 -10.09 -12.56 3.05
N LEU A 92 -9.39 -11.56 2.51
CA LEU A 92 -7.94 -11.64 2.30
C LEU A 92 -7.15 -11.93 3.60
N GLY A 93 -7.71 -11.59 4.77
CA GLY A 93 -7.09 -11.84 6.07
C GLY A 93 -5.65 -11.30 6.11
N ASP A 94 -4.74 -12.16 6.51
CA ASP A 94 -3.31 -11.88 6.61
C ASP A 94 -2.50 -12.29 5.37
N GLY A 95 -3.19 -12.81 4.34
CA GLY A 95 -2.67 -13.38 3.10
C GLY A 95 -2.53 -14.91 3.12
N ASP A 96 -2.01 -15.47 4.22
CA ASP A 96 -1.80 -16.92 4.32
C ASP A 96 -3.13 -17.65 4.63
N GLU A 97 -3.99 -17.05 5.47
CA GLU A 97 -5.34 -17.55 5.73
C GLU A 97 -6.18 -17.65 4.45
N TRP A 98 -6.07 -16.64 3.56
CA TRP A 98 -6.78 -16.65 2.28
C TRP A 98 -6.23 -17.72 1.35
N LEU A 99 -4.90 -17.88 1.30
CA LEU A 99 -4.26 -18.91 0.48
C LEU A 99 -4.62 -20.31 0.96
N ASP A 100 -4.61 -20.56 2.27
CA ASP A 100 -5.01 -21.86 2.85
C ASP A 100 -6.44 -22.23 2.46
N ALA A 101 -7.37 -21.27 2.58
CA ALA A 101 -8.75 -21.46 2.12
C ALA A 101 -8.83 -21.71 0.61
N PHE A 102 -8.07 -20.97 -0.21
CA PHE A 102 -8.09 -21.12 -1.66
C PHE A 102 -7.39 -22.40 -2.16
N PHE A 103 -6.37 -22.89 -1.45
CA PHE A 103 -5.73 -24.18 -1.70
C PHE A 103 -6.74 -25.33 -1.66
N GLY A 104 -7.74 -25.25 -0.78
CA GLY A 104 -8.83 -26.23 -0.73
C GLY A 104 -9.72 -26.25 -1.98
N THR A 105 -9.74 -25.17 -2.77
CA THR A 105 -10.55 -25.03 -3.99
C THR A 105 -9.74 -25.30 -5.24
N ASN A 106 -8.60 -24.63 -5.42
CA ASN A 106 -7.77 -24.74 -6.62
C ASN A 106 -6.26 -24.70 -6.27
N PRO A 107 -5.63 -25.86 -6.00
CA PRO A 107 -4.22 -25.94 -5.63
C PRO A 107 -3.26 -25.42 -6.72
N GLU A 108 -3.60 -25.59 -8.00
CA GLU A 108 -2.73 -25.20 -9.10
C GLU A 108 -2.59 -23.68 -9.20
N VAL A 109 -3.71 -22.97 -9.15
CA VAL A 109 -3.70 -21.49 -9.13
C VAL A 109 -3.10 -20.97 -7.82
N ALA A 110 -3.37 -21.61 -6.68
CA ALA A 110 -2.77 -21.24 -5.41
C ALA A 110 -1.23 -21.33 -5.43
N LEU A 111 -0.66 -22.41 -5.99
CA LEU A 111 0.79 -22.55 -6.18
C LEU A 111 1.38 -21.43 -7.07
N ARG A 112 0.67 -21.05 -8.15
CA ARG A 112 1.08 -19.92 -8.99
C ARG A 112 1.09 -18.60 -8.23
N ILE A 113 0.11 -18.38 -7.35
CA ILE A 113 0.07 -17.18 -6.48
C ILE A 113 1.23 -17.21 -5.48
N CYS A 114 1.55 -18.36 -4.88
CA CYS A 114 2.70 -18.52 -3.99
C CYS A 114 4.03 -18.17 -4.68
N ALA A 115 4.28 -18.72 -5.87
CA ALA A 115 5.46 -18.38 -6.64
C ALA A 115 5.48 -16.88 -7.02
N CYS A 116 4.35 -16.34 -7.45
CA CYS A 116 4.25 -14.94 -7.85
C CYS A 116 4.52 -13.97 -6.68
N ARG A 117 3.99 -14.24 -5.47
CA ARG A 117 4.23 -13.36 -4.31
C ARG A 117 5.67 -13.45 -3.80
N GLU A 118 6.33 -14.61 -3.96
CA GLU A 118 7.75 -14.76 -3.65
C GLU A 118 8.60 -13.94 -4.61
N THR A 119 8.39 -14.09 -5.93
CA THR A 119 9.07 -13.25 -6.94
C THR A 119 8.77 -11.76 -6.75
N TYR A 120 7.52 -11.39 -6.48
CA TYR A 120 7.17 -9.98 -6.27
C TYR A 120 7.84 -9.39 -5.03
N MET A 121 8.00 -10.19 -3.97
CA MET A 121 8.69 -9.78 -2.74
C MET A 121 10.18 -9.50 -2.99
N GLU A 122 10.81 -10.22 -3.91
CA GLU A 122 12.20 -9.97 -4.35
C GLU A 122 12.30 -8.75 -5.27
N GLU A 123 11.36 -8.57 -6.21
CA GLU A 123 11.32 -7.47 -7.17
C GLU A 123 10.82 -6.14 -6.56
N PHE A 124 10.23 -6.18 -5.37
CA PHE A 124 9.70 -4.99 -4.72
C PHE A 124 10.82 -4.00 -4.38
N ASP A 125 10.71 -2.78 -4.89
CA ASP A 125 11.72 -1.74 -4.66
C ASP A 125 11.58 -1.13 -3.24
N TYR A 126 12.17 -1.81 -2.25
CA TYR A 126 12.19 -1.38 -0.86
C TYR A 126 12.87 -0.01 -0.66
N ALA A 127 13.89 0.30 -1.46
CA ALA A 127 14.61 1.57 -1.37
C ALA A 127 13.72 2.74 -1.81
N ARG A 128 12.97 2.55 -2.89
CA ARG A 128 11.94 3.49 -3.32
C ARG A 128 10.79 3.57 -2.33
N ALA A 129 10.32 2.46 -1.79
CA ALA A 129 9.28 2.45 -0.76
C ALA A 129 9.68 3.31 0.46
N LYS A 130 10.91 3.16 0.94
CA LYS A 130 11.48 4.01 2.00
C LYS A 130 11.46 5.49 1.60
N THR A 131 11.93 5.81 0.39
CA THR A 131 11.99 7.19 -0.11
C THR A 131 10.58 7.81 -0.20
N LEU A 132 9.59 7.04 -0.65
CA LEU A 132 8.19 7.46 -0.69
C LEU A 132 7.63 7.74 0.71
N VAL A 133 7.91 6.88 1.69
CA VAL A 133 7.49 7.09 3.08
C VAL A 133 8.09 8.38 3.65
N GLU A 134 9.38 8.62 3.43
CA GLU A 134 10.03 9.85 3.87
C GLU A 134 9.37 11.09 3.26
N ASP A 135 9.11 11.06 1.95
CA ASP A 135 8.46 12.15 1.22
C ASP A 135 7.04 12.41 1.69
N MET A 136 6.24 11.36 1.88
CA MET A 136 4.87 11.44 2.37
C MET A 136 4.82 12.10 3.75
N ILE A 137 5.71 11.71 4.67
CA ILE A 137 5.77 12.29 6.01
C ILE A 137 6.20 13.75 5.96
N ARG A 138 7.28 14.07 5.22
CA ARG A 138 7.80 15.46 5.14
C ARG A 138 6.77 16.40 4.50
N LYS A 139 6.22 16.02 3.35
CA LYS A 139 5.20 16.80 2.64
C LYS A 139 3.91 16.90 3.46
N GLY A 140 3.47 15.80 4.07
CA GLY A 140 2.32 15.77 4.96
C GLY A 140 2.45 16.74 6.13
N ASN A 141 3.59 16.73 6.81
CA ASN A 141 3.89 17.66 7.90
C ASN A 141 3.91 19.13 7.43
N ALA A 142 4.53 19.41 6.29
CA ALA A 142 4.56 20.76 5.73
C ALA A 142 3.13 21.27 5.41
N GLN A 143 2.29 20.43 4.81
CA GLN A 143 0.89 20.77 4.52
C GLN A 143 0.06 20.95 5.79
N LEU A 144 0.26 20.11 6.81
CA LEU A 144 -0.39 20.26 8.11
C LEU A 144 -0.03 21.58 8.77
N MET A 145 1.25 21.97 8.76
CA MET A 145 1.69 23.26 9.30
C MET A 145 1.11 24.45 8.52
N LYS A 146 1.07 24.36 7.18
CA LYS A 146 0.43 25.39 6.34
C LYS A 146 -1.06 25.56 6.66
N ARG A 147 -1.80 24.44 6.75
CA ARG A 147 -3.23 24.45 7.11
C ARG A 147 -3.45 25.01 8.51
N HIS A 148 -2.63 24.63 9.48
CA HIS A 148 -2.70 25.15 10.83
C HIS A 148 -2.48 26.67 10.87
N ALA A 149 -1.42 27.16 10.21
CA ALA A 149 -1.16 28.60 10.13
C ALA A 149 -2.34 29.36 9.49
N THR A 150 -2.88 28.85 8.38
CA THR A 150 -4.03 29.47 7.69
C THR A 150 -5.24 29.60 8.63
N ARG A 151 -5.55 28.56 9.41
CA ARG A 151 -6.62 28.56 10.41
C ARG A 151 -6.34 29.54 11.56
N SER A 152 -5.12 29.51 12.11
CA SER A 152 -4.74 30.36 13.24
C SER A 152 -4.69 31.85 12.91
N PHE A 153 -4.38 32.21 11.67
CA PHE A 153 -4.34 33.60 11.21
C PHE A 153 -5.69 34.11 10.66
N GLY A 154 -6.78 33.34 10.82
CA GLY A 154 -8.13 33.82 10.54
C GLY A 154 -8.41 34.16 9.07
N LEU A 155 -7.65 33.59 8.13
CA LEU A 155 -7.86 33.79 6.69
C LEU A 155 -9.13 33.09 6.13
N GLU A 156 -9.95 32.47 7.00
CA GLU A 156 -11.25 31.87 6.67
C GLU A 156 -12.44 32.74 7.13
N GLY A 157 -12.28 34.06 7.30
CA GLY A 157 -13.33 34.91 7.90
C GLY A 157 -13.49 36.34 7.39
N SER A 158 -13.12 36.68 6.14
CA SER A 158 -13.42 38.01 5.58
C SER A 158 -13.84 37.91 4.11
N GLY A 159 -15.12 37.67 3.87
CA GLY A 159 -15.67 37.61 2.52
C GLY A 159 -17.18 37.50 2.46
N ASP A 160 -17.91 37.95 3.49
CA ASP A 160 -19.37 38.05 3.43
C ASP A 160 -19.86 39.30 4.19
N GLU A 161 -19.54 40.47 3.63
CA GLU A 161 -20.23 41.71 3.94
C GLU A 161 -21.16 42.08 2.78
N ARG A 162 -22.38 41.54 2.85
CA ARG A 162 -23.66 42.18 2.55
C ARG A 162 -23.62 43.35 1.56
N GLU A 163 -23.94 43.08 0.30
CA GLU A 163 -24.67 44.03 -0.52
C GLU A 163 -26.15 44.03 -0.07
N THR A 164 -26.44 44.90 0.90
CA THR A 164 -27.79 45.44 1.09
C THR A 164 -27.73 46.93 0.82
N SER A 165 -28.11 47.34 -0.40
CA SER A 165 -28.83 48.59 -0.71
C SER A 165 -29.30 48.57 -2.16
#